data_AF-A0A945PC53-F1
#
_entry.id   AF-A0A945PC53-F1
#
_cell.length_a   1.000
_cell.length_b   1.000
_cell.length_c   1.000
_cell.angle_alpha   90.00
_cell.angle_beta   90.00
_cell.angle_gamma   90.00
#
_symmetry.space_group_name_H-M   'P 1'
#
loop_
_entity.id
_entity.type
_entity.pdbx_description
1 polymer ?
#
loop_
_entity_poly.entity_id
_entity_poly.type
_entity_poly.pdbx_seq_one_letter_code
_entity_poly.pdbx_strand_id
1 'polypeptide(L)'
;MGKAKVKKKKVVKKKAAAGEKAAEGAKPAASKPEAKPFSRPELFSKAKELQTLFSPFRDAEVNAEILRPCMQTESVEHGRGQGLLRGFTFRKFQEVPKAVIFMNAPRSKGGGAFEPTDRLLTAGEQVRLTYTTAVGESAGPVYFLAKGFFLRKSFYIKEDPKNPGKHWAGTREEAEKRFSKDVLVHGEDIMEIRIDVVNSFPGGPGRTGREVLERYLSGSKLMIFPGGGGWNQKSTQGNFFDAIRDPLDKYVEREDLKIIDNIVIDEFLNTGEIALMVKERLVEGVEHDVARPSVIKKPNENIGEINMKLGFLLSFRMDEGIAEALARGFPKKAGKEVEAYLPLLLERVEDSREQYRVTFRVFPRDLIEERGRNSMERGLKFMPPYALHQGSENQNTFSKLLILLNQRFREDEKPEEDKLKSEKLKASIDKRIEERKGHHTDEKLKAAFSDRVSAKKRKEEG
;
A
#
# COMPACT_ATOMS: atom_id res chain seq x y z
N MET A 1 -24.28 -27.08 63.88
CA MET A 1 -23.51 -26.00 64.56
C MET A 1 -22.50 -25.48 63.54
N GLY A 2 -22.52 -24.26 62.99
CA GLY A 2 -22.85 -22.95 63.53
C GLY A 2 -21.56 -22.17 63.76
N LYS A 3 -21.17 -21.25 62.85
CA LYS A 3 -20.31 -20.09 63.19
C LYS A 3 -20.72 -18.87 62.35
N ALA A 4 -20.94 -17.78 63.09
CA ALA A 4 -21.59 -16.55 62.67
C ALA A 4 -20.62 -15.48 62.14
N LYS A 5 -21.21 -14.55 61.37
CA LYS A 5 -20.63 -13.33 60.78
C LYS A 5 -20.34 -12.26 61.85
N VAL A 6 -19.32 -11.44 61.61
CA VAL A 6 -19.15 -10.12 62.26
C VAL A 6 -18.84 -9.04 61.21
N LYS A 7 -19.68 -8.00 61.19
CA LYS A 7 -19.51 -6.72 60.46
C LYS A 7 -18.62 -5.77 61.28
N LYS A 8 -17.84 -4.89 60.62
CA LYS A 8 -17.31 -3.66 61.25
C LYS A 8 -17.50 -2.43 60.36
N LYS A 9 -17.57 -1.30 61.06
CA LYS A 9 -18.35 -0.07 60.83
C LYS A 9 -17.51 1.05 60.21
N LYS A 10 -18.21 1.94 59.49
CA LYS A 10 -17.76 3.23 58.91
C LYS A 10 -17.54 4.28 60.02
N VAL A 11 -16.50 5.10 59.92
CA VAL A 11 -16.32 6.32 60.74
C VAL A 11 -16.10 7.51 59.81
N VAL A 12 -16.90 8.56 60.03
CA VAL A 12 -16.85 9.88 59.39
C VAL A 12 -16.29 10.86 60.43
N LYS A 13 -15.42 11.79 60.01
CA LYS A 13 -15.10 12.99 60.81
C LYS A 13 -15.23 14.26 59.97
N LYS A 14 -15.93 15.25 60.52
CA LYS A 14 -16.22 16.58 59.95
C LYS A 14 -15.23 17.64 60.49
N LYS A 15 -14.89 18.55 59.57
CA LYS A 15 -14.33 19.93 59.59
C LYS A 15 -14.12 20.72 60.90
N ALA A 16 -13.07 21.55 60.89
CA ALA A 16 -13.05 22.94 61.36
C ALA A 16 -12.20 23.81 60.38
N ALA A 17 -12.50 25.11 60.28
CA ALA A 17 -12.05 26.05 59.24
C ALA A 17 -11.40 27.34 59.81
N ALA A 18 -10.90 28.18 58.88
CA ALA A 18 -10.34 29.56 58.98
C ALA A 18 -8.81 29.65 59.17
N GLY A 19 -8.03 30.41 58.39
CA GLY A 19 -8.36 31.51 57.45
C GLY A 19 -7.26 31.82 56.40
N GLU A 20 -7.57 32.84 55.59
CA GLU A 20 -7.01 33.24 54.29
C GLU A 20 -5.58 33.81 54.27
N LYS A 21 -4.85 33.58 53.17
CA LYS A 21 -4.30 34.64 52.29
C LYS A 21 -3.92 34.07 50.91
N ALA A 22 -4.26 34.82 49.87
CA ALA A 22 -4.27 34.44 48.46
C ALA A 22 -2.91 34.56 47.74
N ALA A 23 -2.72 33.75 46.68
CA ALA A 23 -2.00 34.12 45.45
C ALA A 23 -2.34 33.13 44.31
N GLU A 24 -3.14 33.61 43.36
CA GLU A 24 -3.09 33.39 41.90
C GLU A 24 -2.96 31.98 41.30
N GLY A 25 -4.10 31.49 40.77
CA GLY A 25 -4.22 31.34 39.32
C GLY A 25 -3.58 30.13 38.62
N ALA A 26 -3.78 28.90 39.09
CA ALA A 26 -3.53 27.72 38.27
C ALA A 26 -4.73 27.45 37.33
N LYS A 27 -4.64 27.90 36.08
CA LYS A 27 -5.53 27.44 34.99
C LYS A 27 -5.49 25.91 34.92
N PRO A 28 -6.64 25.22 34.83
CA PRO A 28 -6.63 23.78 34.57
C PRO A 28 -5.98 23.55 33.21
N ALA A 29 -5.02 22.62 33.15
CA ALA A 29 -4.36 22.21 31.92
C ALA A 29 -5.43 21.91 30.87
N ALA A 30 -5.41 22.67 29.76
CA ALA A 30 -6.29 22.44 28.64
C ALA A 30 -6.16 20.97 28.24
N SER A 31 -7.25 20.20 28.41
CA SER A 31 -7.37 18.87 27.84
C SER A 31 -7.05 18.99 26.36
N LYS A 32 -6.00 18.30 25.90
CA LYS A 32 -5.72 18.19 24.47
C LYS A 32 -7.02 17.77 23.79
N PRO A 33 -7.49 18.47 22.75
CA PRO A 33 -8.67 18.05 22.04
C PRO A 33 -8.45 16.60 21.59
N GLU A 34 -9.36 15.71 21.96
CA GLU A 34 -9.33 14.33 21.49
C GLU A 34 -9.30 14.39 19.96
N ALA A 35 -8.23 13.83 19.38
CA ALA A 35 -8.08 13.81 17.94
C ALA A 35 -9.29 13.05 17.37
N LYS A 36 -10.04 13.68 16.46
CA LYS A 36 -11.16 13.03 15.79
C LYS A 36 -10.68 11.67 15.23
N PRO A 37 -11.39 10.56 15.49
CA PRO A 37 -11.03 9.25 14.97
C PRO A 37 -10.84 9.31 13.47
N PHE A 38 -9.80 8.65 12.96
CA PHE A 38 -9.49 8.66 11.53
C PHE A 38 -9.31 10.09 10.98
N SER A 39 -8.62 10.97 11.69
CA SER A 39 -8.19 12.28 11.15
C SER A 39 -6.83 12.19 10.46
N ARG A 40 -6.11 11.08 10.63
CA ARG A 40 -4.80 10.78 10.06
C ARG A 40 -4.67 9.28 9.75
N PRO A 41 -3.66 8.85 8.98
CA PRO A 41 -3.39 7.44 8.82
C PRO A 41 -3.05 6.77 10.17
N GLU A 42 -3.71 5.65 10.46
CA GLU A 42 -3.54 4.90 11.71
C GLU A 42 -3.34 3.41 11.42
N LEU A 43 -2.61 2.72 12.30
CA LEU A 43 -2.28 1.29 12.18
C LEU A 43 -2.93 0.52 13.33
N PHE A 44 -3.69 -0.51 12.97
CA PHE A 44 -4.44 -1.37 13.88
C PHE A 44 -3.94 -2.80 13.82
N SER A 45 -3.72 -3.41 14.97
CA SER A 45 -3.26 -4.80 15.07
C SER A 45 -3.85 -5.55 16.28
N LYS A 46 -4.50 -4.83 17.20
CA LYS A 46 -5.09 -5.43 18.41
C LYS A 46 -6.50 -5.91 18.14
N ALA A 47 -6.87 -7.05 18.71
CA ALA A 47 -8.18 -7.66 18.50
C ALA A 47 -9.35 -6.72 18.81
N LYS A 48 -9.28 -5.93 19.90
CA LYS A 48 -10.34 -4.98 20.28
C LYS A 48 -10.54 -3.88 19.23
N GLU A 49 -9.47 -3.38 18.65
CA GLU A 49 -9.52 -2.36 17.60
C GLU A 49 -10.11 -2.97 16.32
N LEU A 50 -9.59 -4.12 15.89
CA LEU A 50 -10.06 -4.84 14.70
C LEU A 50 -11.54 -5.26 14.79
N GLN A 51 -12.03 -5.60 15.99
CA GLN A 51 -13.45 -5.91 16.22
C GLN A 51 -14.35 -4.72 15.85
N THR A 52 -13.94 -3.49 16.19
CA THR A 52 -14.68 -2.27 15.83
C THR A 52 -14.54 -1.97 14.34
N LEU A 53 -13.33 -2.13 13.77
CA LEU A 53 -13.09 -1.87 12.34
C LEU A 53 -13.88 -2.80 11.43
N PHE A 54 -14.04 -4.07 11.82
CA PHE A 54 -14.66 -5.09 10.98
C PHE A 54 -16.16 -5.28 11.24
N SER A 55 -16.74 -4.55 12.20
CA SER A 55 -18.18 -4.63 12.46
C SER A 55 -19.05 -4.43 11.21
N PRO A 56 -18.71 -3.53 10.25
CA PRO A 56 -19.55 -3.34 9.06
C PRO A 56 -19.67 -4.59 8.18
N PHE A 57 -18.71 -5.53 8.23
CA PHE A 57 -18.75 -6.73 7.39
C PHE A 57 -19.89 -7.69 7.73
N ARG A 58 -20.55 -7.49 8.87
CA ARG A 58 -21.72 -8.31 9.29
C ARG A 58 -23.01 -7.80 8.66
N ASP A 59 -23.11 -6.49 8.52
CA ASP A 59 -24.37 -5.79 8.27
C ASP A 59 -24.42 -5.12 6.88
N ALA A 60 -23.27 -4.91 6.24
CA ALA A 60 -23.14 -4.26 4.95
C ALA A 60 -22.33 -5.09 3.94
N GLU A 61 -22.67 -4.94 2.67
CA GLU A 61 -21.86 -5.48 1.57
C GLU A 61 -20.64 -4.58 1.34
N VAL A 62 -19.50 -5.00 1.88
CA VAL A 62 -18.23 -4.29 1.70
C VAL A 62 -17.45 -4.91 0.56
N ASN A 63 -17.35 -4.19 -0.56
CA ASN A 63 -16.48 -4.55 -1.67
C ASN A 63 -15.01 -4.41 -1.25
N ALA A 64 -14.20 -5.39 -1.60
CA ALA A 64 -12.77 -5.40 -1.39
C ALA A 64 -12.02 -5.86 -2.63
N GLU A 65 -10.87 -5.25 -2.87
CA GLU A 65 -9.88 -5.78 -3.80
C GLU A 65 -8.87 -6.64 -3.04
N ILE A 66 -8.46 -7.75 -3.65
CA ILE A 66 -7.46 -8.66 -3.12
C ILE A 66 -6.28 -8.76 -4.08
N LEU A 67 -5.09 -8.80 -3.50
CA LEU A 67 -3.83 -8.91 -4.21
C LEU A 67 -2.95 -9.99 -3.58
N ARG A 68 -2.40 -10.88 -4.42
CA ARG A 68 -1.37 -11.86 -4.10
C ARG A 68 0.00 -11.26 -4.44
N PRO A 69 0.83 -10.83 -3.46
CA PRO A 69 2.10 -10.19 -3.73
C PRO A 69 3.09 -11.08 -4.49
N CYS A 70 3.10 -12.40 -4.24
CA CYS A 70 3.96 -13.33 -5.00
C CYS A 70 3.59 -13.35 -6.48
N MET A 71 2.29 -13.26 -6.82
CA MET A 71 1.88 -13.19 -8.21
C MET A 71 2.39 -11.91 -8.86
N GLN A 72 2.57 -10.79 -8.14
CA GLN A 72 3.16 -9.58 -8.74
C GLN A 72 4.59 -9.77 -9.25
N THR A 73 5.33 -10.76 -8.73
CA THR A 73 6.68 -11.08 -9.21
C THR A 73 6.66 -12.00 -10.43
N GLU A 74 5.63 -12.81 -10.58
CA GLU A 74 5.53 -13.89 -11.58
C GLU A 74 4.56 -13.57 -12.73
N SER A 75 3.52 -12.77 -12.49
CA SER A 75 2.48 -12.42 -13.45
C SER A 75 1.91 -11.02 -13.20
N VAL A 76 1.58 -10.35 -14.29
CA VAL A 76 0.95 -9.03 -14.22
C VAL A 76 -0.58 -9.13 -14.33
N GLU A 77 -1.09 -10.20 -14.94
CA GLU A 77 -2.52 -10.40 -15.13
C GLU A 77 -3.16 -11.22 -14.01
N HIS A 78 -2.36 -11.98 -13.26
CA HIS A 78 -2.87 -12.91 -12.24
C HIS A 78 -2.71 -12.40 -10.81
N GLY A 79 -3.47 -13.02 -9.91
CA GLY A 79 -3.38 -12.76 -8.48
C GLY A 79 -3.97 -11.44 -8.01
N ARG A 80 -4.83 -10.84 -8.83
CA ARG A 80 -5.65 -9.68 -8.48
C ARG A 80 -7.11 -10.04 -8.64
N GLY A 81 -7.93 -9.62 -7.70
CA GLY A 81 -9.36 -9.85 -7.81
C GLY A 81 -10.19 -8.90 -6.97
N GLN A 82 -11.49 -8.99 -7.14
CA GLN A 82 -12.50 -8.25 -6.40
C GLN A 82 -13.51 -9.22 -5.82
N GLY A 83 -13.98 -8.94 -4.62
CA GLY A 83 -15.01 -9.72 -3.95
C GLY A 83 -15.63 -8.96 -2.79
N LEU A 84 -16.53 -9.62 -2.09
CA LEU A 84 -17.30 -9.10 -0.97
C LEU A 84 -16.77 -9.67 0.33
N LEU A 85 -16.58 -8.80 1.31
CA LEU A 85 -16.29 -9.20 2.69
C LEU A 85 -17.62 -9.59 3.35
N ARG A 86 -17.75 -10.87 3.69
CA ARG A 86 -18.99 -11.49 4.21
C ARG A 86 -19.07 -11.53 5.72
N GLY A 87 -17.93 -11.35 6.38
CA GLY A 87 -17.86 -11.34 7.83
C GLY A 87 -16.46 -11.59 8.34
N PHE A 88 -16.38 -11.80 9.65
CA PHE A 88 -15.11 -12.10 10.31
C PHE A 88 -15.35 -12.86 11.62
N THR A 89 -14.30 -13.52 12.09
CA THR A 89 -14.24 -14.14 13.42
C THR A 89 -12.86 -13.97 14.02
N PHE A 90 -12.72 -14.16 15.33
CA PHE A 90 -11.41 -14.25 15.98
C PHE A 90 -11.08 -15.69 16.27
N ARG A 91 -9.91 -16.15 15.78
CA ARG A 91 -9.39 -17.49 16.08
C ARG A 91 -8.08 -17.37 16.84
N LYS A 92 -7.80 -18.35 17.70
CA LYS A 92 -6.52 -18.44 18.40
C LYS A 92 -5.48 -18.99 17.43
N PHE A 93 -4.42 -18.22 17.20
CA PHE A 93 -3.21 -18.69 16.52
C PHE A 93 -2.10 -18.67 17.56
N GLN A 94 -1.62 -19.84 17.95
CA GLN A 94 -0.80 -19.99 19.16
C GLN A 94 -1.54 -19.36 20.37
N GLU A 95 -0.99 -18.32 20.98
CA GLU A 95 -1.58 -17.63 22.14
C GLU A 95 -2.25 -16.29 21.81
N VAL A 96 -2.22 -15.84 20.55
CA VAL A 96 -2.74 -14.53 20.16
C VAL A 96 -4.02 -14.69 19.36
N PRO A 97 -5.16 -14.09 19.78
CA PRO A 97 -6.34 -14.03 18.95
C PRO A 97 -6.08 -13.15 17.72
N LYS A 98 -6.25 -13.71 16.53
CA LYS A 98 -6.15 -12.98 15.25
C LYS A 98 -7.50 -12.97 14.56
N ALA A 99 -7.78 -11.87 13.87
CA ALA A 99 -8.97 -11.77 13.06
C ALA A 99 -8.82 -12.62 11.81
N VAL A 100 -9.90 -13.32 11.45
CA VAL A 100 -10.05 -14.06 10.20
C VAL A 100 -11.23 -13.45 9.47
N ILE A 101 -10.96 -12.85 8.32
CA ILE A 101 -11.98 -12.28 7.42
C ILE A 101 -12.45 -13.38 6.46
N PHE A 102 -13.74 -13.33 6.14
CA PHE A 102 -14.37 -14.14 5.11
C PHE A 102 -14.63 -13.29 3.88
N MET A 103 -14.08 -13.71 2.75
CA MET A 103 -14.30 -13.06 1.46
C MET A 103 -14.86 -14.11 0.49
N ASN A 104 -15.87 -13.77 -0.30
CA ASN A 104 -16.30 -14.69 -1.37
C ASN A 104 -15.19 -14.93 -2.41
N ALA A 105 -15.36 -15.95 -3.24
CA ALA A 105 -14.39 -16.26 -4.30
C ALA A 105 -14.10 -15.01 -5.18
N PRO A 106 -12.85 -14.51 -5.19
CA PRO A 106 -12.52 -13.27 -5.91
C PRO A 106 -12.65 -13.46 -7.42
N ARG A 107 -13.30 -12.51 -8.08
CA ARG A 107 -13.30 -12.41 -9.54
C ARG A 107 -12.07 -11.64 -10.00
N SER A 108 -11.42 -12.11 -11.04
CA SER A 108 -10.21 -11.45 -11.54
C SER A 108 -10.47 -10.05 -12.09
N LYS A 109 -9.47 -9.16 -11.97
CA LYS A 109 -9.44 -7.82 -12.56
C LYS A 109 -8.42 -7.80 -13.70
N GLY A 110 -8.85 -7.47 -14.93
CA GLY A 110 -7.93 -7.20 -16.05
C GLY A 110 -7.44 -8.42 -16.85
N GLY A 111 -8.32 -9.37 -17.18
CA GLY A 111 -8.08 -10.38 -18.22
C GLY A 111 -7.36 -11.68 -17.80
N GLY A 112 -6.74 -11.74 -16.62
CA GLY A 112 -6.12 -12.97 -16.09
C GLY A 112 -7.03 -13.75 -15.11
N ALA A 113 -6.50 -14.77 -14.42
CA ALA A 113 -7.16 -15.44 -13.31
C ALA A 113 -6.59 -14.98 -11.95
N PHE A 114 -7.45 -14.81 -10.93
CA PHE A 114 -6.98 -14.57 -9.56
C PHE A 114 -6.13 -15.76 -9.06
N GLU A 115 -6.58 -16.96 -9.40
CA GLU A 115 -5.93 -18.22 -9.08
C GLU A 115 -5.78 -19.03 -10.38
N PRO A 116 -4.65 -18.87 -11.10
CA PRO A 116 -4.40 -19.63 -12.32
C PRO A 116 -4.12 -21.10 -11.97
N THR A 117 -4.37 -22.01 -12.93
CA THR A 117 -4.39 -23.47 -12.71
C THR A 117 -3.05 -24.06 -12.30
N ASP A 118 -1.95 -23.40 -12.67
CA ASP A 118 -0.56 -23.76 -12.38
C ASP A 118 -0.01 -23.09 -11.11
N ARG A 119 -0.70 -22.07 -10.58
CA ARG A 119 -0.35 -21.36 -9.34
C ARG A 119 -1.56 -21.15 -8.44
N LEU A 120 -2.07 -22.27 -7.92
CA LEU A 120 -3.14 -22.28 -6.93
C LEU A 120 -2.73 -21.55 -5.64
N LEU A 121 -3.72 -21.08 -4.90
CA LEU A 121 -3.49 -20.35 -3.66
C LEU A 121 -3.09 -21.32 -2.54
N THR A 122 -1.98 -21.03 -1.85
CA THR A 122 -1.44 -21.94 -0.83
C THR A 122 -1.63 -21.41 0.59
N ALA A 123 -1.98 -22.28 1.53
CA ALA A 123 -2.14 -21.88 2.93
C ALA A 123 -0.84 -21.26 3.46
N GLY A 124 -0.95 -20.09 4.10
CA GLY A 124 0.20 -19.30 4.53
C GLY A 124 0.76 -18.36 3.45
N GLU A 125 0.16 -18.30 2.27
CA GLU A 125 0.49 -17.30 1.26
C GLU A 125 0.03 -15.90 1.71
N GLN A 126 0.88 -14.90 1.54
CA GLN A 126 0.56 -13.52 1.89
C GLN A 126 -0.47 -12.94 0.93
N VAL A 127 -1.42 -12.17 1.49
CA VAL A 127 -2.43 -11.45 0.72
C VAL A 127 -2.57 -10.03 1.25
N ARG A 128 -2.95 -9.11 0.36
CA ARG A 128 -3.30 -7.73 0.70
C ARG A 128 -4.75 -7.50 0.30
N LEU A 129 -5.53 -6.92 1.20
CA LEU A 129 -6.92 -6.53 0.97
C LEU A 129 -7.03 -5.02 1.07
N THR A 130 -7.76 -4.42 0.14
CA THR A 130 -8.12 -3.01 0.17
C THR A 130 -9.63 -2.87 0.12
N TYR A 131 -10.20 -2.02 0.98
CA TYR A 131 -11.64 -1.80 1.03
C TYR A 131 -11.96 -0.43 1.61
N THR A 132 -13.15 0.08 1.31
CA THR A 132 -13.65 1.36 1.83
C THR A 132 -14.95 1.11 2.57
N THR A 133 -15.06 1.59 3.81
CA THR A 133 -16.30 1.50 4.59
C THR A 133 -16.40 2.62 5.61
N ALA A 134 -17.61 2.97 6.02
CA ALA A 134 -17.82 3.82 7.20
C ALA A 134 -17.60 2.98 8.47
N VAL A 135 -16.94 3.57 9.49
CA VAL A 135 -16.65 2.90 10.76
C VAL A 135 -16.86 3.86 11.92
N GLY A 136 -17.78 3.53 12.83
CA GLY A 136 -18.00 4.29 14.07
C GLY A 136 -18.38 5.75 13.81
N GLU A 137 -17.63 6.68 14.39
CA GLU A 137 -17.83 8.13 14.27
C GLU A 137 -17.03 8.77 13.13
N SER A 138 -16.56 8.00 12.15
CA SER A 138 -15.88 8.55 10.97
C SER A 138 -16.79 9.55 10.25
N ALA A 139 -16.28 10.73 9.91
CA ALA A 139 -17.03 11.76 9.19
C ALA A 139 -17.49 11.35 7.78
N GLY A 140 -16.92 10.26 7.24
CA GLY A 140 -17.26 9.67 5.95
C GLY A 140 -16.58 8.30 5.78
N PRO A 141 -16.70 7.67 4.60
CA PRO A 141 -16.06 6.38 4.34
C PRO A 141 -14.54 6.45 4.48
N VAL A 142 -13.95 5.48 5.18
CA VAL A 142 -12.51 5.36 5.40
C VAL A 142 -11.97 4.23 4.52
N TYR A 143 -10.82 4.47 3.88
CA TYR A 143 -10.12 3.44 3.12
C TYR A 143 -9.17 2.66 4.00
N PHE A 144 -9.13 1.35 3.84
CA PHE A 144 -8.31 0.45 4.63
C PHE A 144 -7.43 -0.42 3.74
N LEU A 145 -6.20 -0.65 4.19
CA LEU A 145 -5.27 -1.64 3.64
C LEU A 145 -5.00 -2.68 4.73
N ALA A 146 -5.56 -3.88 4.57
CA ALA A 146 -5.31 -5.01 5.45
C ALA A 146 -4.24 -5.93 4.86
N LYS A 147 -3.28 -6.33 5.70
CA LYS A 147 -2.23 -7.30 5.36
C LYS A 147 -2.49 -8.59 6.12
N GLY A 148 -2.43 -9.70 5.40
CA GLY A 148 -2.81 -10.98 5.95
C GLY A 148 -2.22 -12.17 5.21
N PHE A 149 -2.73 -13.34 5.60
CA PHE A 149 -2.31 -14.63 5.09
C PHE A 149 -3.55 -15.43 4.73
N PHE A 150 -3.55 -16.03 3.55
CA PHE A 150 -4.58 -16.98 3.16
C PHE A 150 -4.49 -18.22 4.05
N LEU A 151 -5.63 -18.70 4.53
CA LEU A 151 -5.72 -19.91 5.36
C LEU A 151 -6.21 -21.10 4.55
N ARG A 152 -7.41 -20.99 4.00
CA ARG A 152 -8.09 -22.07 3.27
C ARG A 152 -9.33 -21.53 2.55
N LYS A 153 -9.83 -22.32 1.60
CA LYS A 153 -11.20 -22.18 1.07
C LYS A 153 -12.17 -22.84 2.04
N SER A 154 -13.36 -22.30 2.19
CA SER A 154 -14.38 -22.80 3.10
C SER A 154 -15.77 -22.51 2.55
N PHE A 155 -16.77 -23.20 3.07
CA PHE A 155 -18.16 -22.94 2.80
C PHE A 155 -18.74 -22.08 3.92
N TYR A 156 -19.44 -21.02 3.56
CA TYR A 156 -19.99 -20.03 4.49
C TYR A 156 -21.51 -20.04 4.48
N ILE A 157 -22.10 -19.98 5.67
CA ILE A 157 -23.54 -19.81 5.88
C ILE A 157 -23.71 -18.57 6.77
N LYS A 158 -24.39 -17.56 6.23
CA LYS A 158 -24.56 -16.26 6.91
C LYS A 158 -25.29 -16.39 8.24
N GLU A 159 -26.34 -17.20 8.29
CA GLU A 159 -27.16 -17.44 9.46
C GLU A 159 -27.20 -18.94 9.78
N ASP A 160 -26.51 -19.37 10.84
CA ASP A 160 -26.57 -20.73 11.34
C ASP A 160 -27.95 -20.99 11.97
N PRO A 161 -28.79 -21.89 11.42
CA PRO A 161 -30.11 -22.20 11.98
C PRO A 161 -30.04 -22.75 13.41
N LYS A 162 -28.90 -23.34 13.80
CA LYS A 162 -28.66 -23.87 15.15
C LYS A 162 -28.14 -22.79 16.11
N ASN A 163 -27.69 -21.64 15.61
CA ASN A 163 -27.16 -20.52 16.40
C ASN A 163 -27.61 -19.17 15.79
N PRO A 164 -28.84 -18.72 16.08
CA PRO A 164 -29.37 -17.46 15.54
C PRO A 164 -28.42 -16.27 15.79
N GLY A 165 -28.22 -15.45 14.75
CA GLY A 165 -27.32 -14.29 14.79
C GLY A 165 -25.82 -14.61 14.68
N LYS A 166 -25.45 -15.88 14.49
CA LYS A 166 -24.07 -16.29 14.19
C LYS A 166 -23.98 -16.88 12.79
N HIS A 167 -22.86 -16.62 12.13
CA HIS A 167 -22.48 -17.31 10.90
C HIS A 167 -21.85 -18.67 11.21
N TRP A 168 -21.77 -19.51 10.20
CA TRP A 168 -20.99 -20.73 10.20
C TRP A 168 -20.01 -20.75 9.02
N ALA A 169 -18.79 -21.24 9.26
CA ALA A 169 -17.79 -21.45 8.22
C ALA A 169 -17.01 -22.74 8.49
N GLY A 170 -16.87 -23.59 7.48
CA GLY A 170 -16.21 -24.90 7.58
C GLY A 170 -16.00 -25.54 6.21
N THR A 171 -15.70 -26.83 6.15
CA THR A 171 -15.60 -27.53 4.85
C THR A 171 -16.99 -27.78 4.28
N ARG A 172 -17.10 -27.96 2.96
CA ARG A 172 -18.38 -28.29 2.32
C ARG A 172 -18.96 -29.61 2.83
N GLU A 173 -18.10 -30.60 3.06
CA GLU A 173 -18.46 -31.90 3.64
C GLU A 173 -19.03 -31.78 5.05
N GLU A 174 -18.47 -30.91 5.89
CA GLU A 174 -19.00 -30.63 7.23
C GLU A 174 -20.37 -29.94 7.15
N ALA A 175 -20.55 -29.04 6.19
CA ALA A 175 -21.82 -28.34 5.97
C ALA A 175 -22.92 -29.35 5.57
N GLU A 176 -22.62 -30.23 4.62
CA GLU A 176 -23.54 -31.26 4.11
C GLU A 176 -23.98 -32.25 5.19
N LYS A 177 -23.10 -32.57 6.14
CA LYS A 177 -23.44 -33.42 7.30
C LYS A 177 -24.27 -32.69 8.35
N ARG A 178 -24.17 -31.36 8.44
CA ARG A 178 -24.72 -30.56 9.55
C ARG A 178 -26.05 -29.88 9.22
N PHE A 179 -26.29 -29.54 7.96
CA PHE A 179 -27.41 -28.69 7.53
C PHE A 179 -28.27 -29.35 6.45
N SER A 180 -29.53 -28.93 6.35
CA SER A 180 -30.44 -29.38 5.30
C SER A 180 -30.08 -28.75 3.94
N LYS A 181 -30.57 -29.36 2.85
CA LYS A 181 -30.32 -28.87 1.49
C LYS A 181 -30.74 -27.41 1.30
N ASP A 182 -31.88 -27.00 1.84
CA ASP A 182 -32.38 -25.63 1.70
C ASP A 182 -31.41 -24.59 2.28
N VAL A 183 -30.76 -24.91 3.40
CA VAL A 183 -29.75 -24.06 4.02
C VAL A 183 -28.48 -24.02 3.18
N LEU A 184 -28.07 -25.16 2.60
CA LEU A 184 -26.87 -25.25 1.76
C LEU A 184 -27.01 -24.47 0.45
N VAL A 185 -28.22 -24.37 -0.13
CA VAL A 185 -28.45 -23.58 -1.35
C VAL A 185 -28.16 -22.09 -1.13
N HIS A 186 -28.32 -21.60 0.09
CA HIS A 186 -28.02 -20.21 0.47
C HIS A 186 -26.58 -19.98 0.97
N GLY A 187 -25.77 -21.04 1.04
CA GLY A 187 -24.37 -20.91 1.40
C GLY A 187 -23.49 -20.52 0.21
N GLU A 188 -22.27 -20.07 0.50
CA GLU A 188 -21.33 -19.58 -0.51
C GLU A 188 -19.90 -20.07 -0.26
N ASP A 189 -19.16 -20.31 -1.35
CA ASP A 189 -17.74 -20.61 -1.26
C ASP A 189 -16.93 -19.33 -0.97
N ILE A 190 -16.16 -19.36 0.11
CA ILE A 190 -15.36 -18.24 0.61
C ILE A 190 -13.88 -18.62 0.74
N MET A 191 -13.06 -17.60 0.89
CA MET A 191 -11.70 -17.65 1.37
C MET A 191 -11.63 -17.12 2.78
N GLU A 192 -10.91 -17.84 3.64
CA GLU A 192 -10.57 -17.39 4.98
C GLU A 192 -9.18 -16.75 4.98
N ILE A 193 -9.10 -15.50 5.46
CA ILE A 193 -7.87 -14.70 5.45
C ILE A 193 -7.57 -14.23 6.87
N ARG A 194 -6.43 -14.64 7.43
CA ARG A 194 -5.93 -14.13 8.71
C ARG A 194 -5.37 -12.73 8.51
N ILE A 195 -5.85 -11.76 9.28
CA ILE A 195 -5.34 -10.38 9.24
C ILE A 195 -4.41 -10.12 10.41
N ASP A 196 -3.23 -9.61 10.11
CA ASP A 196 -2.23 -9.26 11.12
C ASP A 196 -2.18 -7.75 11.38
N VAL A 197 -2.38 -6.93 10.34
CA VAL A 197 -2.30 -5.47 10.42
C VAL A 197 -3.31 -4.84 9.47
N VAL A 198 -3.96 -3.75 9.89
CA VAL A 198 -4.81 -2.90 9.08
C VAL A 198 -4.33 -1.46 9.17
N ASN A 199 -4.13 -0.81 8.04
CA ASN A 199 -3.85 0.62 7.97
C ASN A 199 -5.10 1.35 7.49
N SER A 200 -5.48 2.45 8.16
CA SER A 200 -6.55 3.34 7.72
C SER A 200 -6.01 4.57 7.00
N PHE A 201 -6.81 5.08 6.06
CA PHE A 201 -6.56 6.27 5.28
C PHE A 201 -7.88 7.05 5.15
N PRO A 202 -8.08 8.09 5.97
CA PRO A 202 -9.38 8.78 6.05
C PRO A 202 -9.74 9.67 4.86
N GLY A 203 -8.82 9.89 3.93
CA GLY A 203 -9.05 10.63 2.68
C GLY A 203 -9.36 9.73 1.48
N GLY A 204 -9.76 8.46 1.69
CA GLY A 204 -9.91 7.46 0.63
C GLY A 204 -8.60 6.73 0.31
N PRO A 205 -8.56 5.89 -0.76
CA PRO A 205 -7.29 5.45 -1.31
C PRO A 205 -6.50 6.72 -1.57
N GLY A 206 -5.30 6.85 -1.02
CA GLY A 206 -4.52 8.08 -1.16
C GLY A 206 -4.48 8.46 -2.63
N ARG A 207 -5.26 9.49 -2.94
CA ARG A 207 -5.43 10.05 -4.27
C ARG A 207 -4.65 11.33 -4.23
N THR A 208 -3.75 11.47 -5.18
CA THR A 208 -3.14 12.75 -5.47
C THR A 208 -3.70 13.19 -6.80
N GLY A 209 -4.63 14.14 -6.74
CA GLY A 209 -5.29 14.71 -7.90
C GLY A 209 -4.39 15.70 -8.63
N ARG A 210 -4.76 16.01 -9.86
CA ARG A 210 -4.10 16.96 -10.75
C ARG A 210 -3.66 18.25 -10.06
N GLU A 211 -4.51 18.83 -9.22
CA GLU A 211 -4.26 20.09 -8.50
C GLU A 211 -3.03 20.06 -7.59
N VAL A 212 -2.67 18.87 -7.09
CA VAL A 212 -1.44 18.64 -6.33
C VAL A 212 -0.31 18.25 -7.26
N LEU A 213 -0.57 17.36 -8.22
CA LEU A 213 0.44 16.83 -9.13
C LEU A 213 1.09 17.94 -9.97
N GLU A 214 0.31 18.87 -10.53
CA GLU A 214 0.83 19.95 -11.39
C GLU A 214 1.71 20.96 -10.63
N ARG A 215 1.62 21.03 -9.29
CA ARG A 215 2.51 21.89 -8.48
C ARG A 215 3.93 21.35 -8.40
N TYR A 216 4.10 20.03 -8.45
CA TYR A 216 5.36 19.37 -8.17
C TYR A 216 5.91 18.55 -9.34
N LEU A 217 5.05 18.21 -10.32
CA LEU A 217 5.40 17.41 -11.48
C LEU A 217 5.17 18.22 -12.75
N SER A 218 6.11 18.13 -13.70
CA SER A 218 6.06 18.87 -14.97
C SER A 218 6.71 18.09 -16.11
N GLY A 219 6.52 18.57 -17.35
CA GLY A 219 7.19 17.98 -18.52
C GLY A 219 6.86 16.50 -18.75
N SER A 220 5.63 16.10 -18.43
CA SER A 220 5.19 14.71 -18.52
C SER A 220 5.11 14.23 -19.97
N LYS A 221 5.63 13.03 -20.21
CA LYS A 221 5.63 12.35 -21.52
C LYS A 221 5.25 10.88 -21.34
N LEU A 222 4.48 10.36 -22.29
CA LEU A 222 4.21 8.93 -22.39
C LEU A 222 4.97 8.37 -23.60
N MET A 223 5.86 7.43 -23.33
CA MET A 223 6.65 6.72 -24.33
C MET A 223 6.02 5.36 -24.61
N ILE A 224 5.85 5.03 -25.89
CA ILE A 224 5.21 3.80 -26.36
C ILE A 224 6.23 3.03 -27.22
N PHE A 225 6.60 1.85 -26.74
CA PHE A 225 7.64 1.01 -27.33
C PHE A 225 7.00 -0.07 -28.22
N PRO A 226 7.22 -0.05 -29.55
CA PRO A 226 6.94 -1.18 -30.41
C PRO A 226 7.74 -2.42 -30.00
N GLY A 227 7.13 -3.60 -30.10
CA GLY A 227 7.77 -4.87 -29.70
C GLY A 227 7.79 -5.13 -28.19
N GLY A 228 7.10 -4.29 -27.41
CA GLY A 228 6.96 -4.45 -25.97
C GLY A 228 8.05 -3.74 -25.18
N GLY A 229 7.72 -3.36 -23.93
CA GLY A 229 8.71 -2.87 -22.99
C GLY A 229 9.45 -4.05 -22.35
N GLY A 230 10.76 -3.94 -22.09
CA GLY A 230 11.54 -5.00 -21.46
C GLY A 230 10.96 -5.47 -20.12
N TRP A 231 10.22 -4.61 -19.39
CA TRP A 231 9.50 -4.99 -18.17
C TRP A 231 8.30 -5.92 -18.41
N ASN A 232 7.64 -5.83 -19.56
CA ASN A 232 6.46 -6.62 -19.92
C ASN A 232 6.83 -7.98 -20.55
N GLN A 233 8.10 -8.22 -20.89
CA GLN A 233 8.52 -9.45 -21.54
C GLN A 233 8.63 -10.62 -20.53
N LYS A 234 8.09 -11.78 -20.90
CA LYS A 234 8.27 -13.03 -20.15
C LYS A 234 9.61 -13.67 -20.51
N SER A 235 10.39 -14.08 -19.50
CA SER A 235 11.57 -14.94 -19.70
C SER A 235 11.13 -16.33 -20.17
N THR A 236 12.01 -17.01 -20.90
CA THR A 236 11.85 -18.42 -21.26
C THR A 236 11.77 -19.36 -20.05
N GLN A 237 12.19 -18.88 -18.87
CA GLN A 237 12.12 -19.60 -17.59
C GLN A 237 10.84 -19.29 -16.78
N GLY A 238 9.87 -18.58 -17.35
CA GLY A 238 8.57 -18.29 -16.72
C GLY A 238 8.52 -17.05 -15.82
N ASN A 239 9.66 -16.57 -15.33
CA ASN A 239 9.75 -15.27 -14.62
C ASN A 239 9.84 -14.10 -15.61
N PHE A 240 9.61 -12.85 -15.17
CA PHE A 240 9.91 -11.69 -16.01
C PHE A 240 11.44 -11.46 -16.10
N PHE A 241 11.93 -10.81 -17.17
CA PHE A 241 13.36 -10.48 -17.32
C PHE A 241 13.89 -9.70 -16.10
N ASP A 242 15.07 -10.05 -15.60
CA ASP A 242 15.66 -9.40 -14.41
C ASP A 242 16.37 -8.08 -14.73
N ALA A 243 16.75 -7.87 -15.99
CA ALA A 243 17.44 -6.67 -16.44
C ALA A 243 17.17 -6.37 -17.93
N ILE A 244 17.33 -5.10 -18.30
CA ILE A 244 17.46 -4.62 -19.67
C ILE A 244 18.95 -4.33 -19.89
N ARG A 245 19.50 -4.86 -20.97
CA ARG A 245 20.93 -4.72 -21.30
C ARG A 245 21.35 -3.27 -21.50
N ASP A 246 20.50 -2.47 -22.13
CA ASP A 246 20.80 -1.08 -22.43
C ASP A 246 20.51 -0.15 -21.23
N PRO A 247 21.33 0.88 -21.04
CA PRO A 247 21.03 1.96 -20.10
C PRO A 247 19.81 2.77 -20.55
N LEU A 248 19.22 3.53 -19.62
CA LEU A 248 17.95 4.23 -19.86
C LEU A 248 18.00 5.19 -21.04
N ASP A 249 19.08 5.98 -21.17
CA ASP A 249 19.30 6.93 -22.26
C ASP A 249 19.17 6.26 -23.62
N LYS A 250 19.90 5.16 -23.84
CA LYS A 250 19.79 4.39 -25.08
C LYS A 250 18.42 3.77 -25.28
N TYR A 251 17.76 3.39 -24.19
CA TYR A 251 16.46 2.76 -24.26
C TYR A 251 15.37 3.75 -24.69
N VAL A 252 15.42 5.00 -24.21
CA VAL A 252 14.43 6.04 -24.52
C VAL A 252 14.74 6.85 -25.79
N GLU A 253 15.95 6.74 -26.34
CA GLU A 253 16.39 7.39 -27.60
C GLU A 253 16.15 6.51 -28.85
N ARG A 254 15.44 5.39 -28.71
CA ARG A 254 15.07 4.53 -29.85
C ARG A 254 14.30 5.31 -30.92
N GLU A 255 14.70 5.16 -32.18
CA GLU A 255 14.08 5.86 -33.32
C GLU A 255 12.65 5.41 -33.61
N ASP A 256 12.29 4.17 -33.29
CA ASP A 256 10.97 3.59 -33.54
C ASP A 256 9.93 3.92 -32.45
N LEU A 257 10.31 4.71 -31.44
CA LEU A 257 9.48 4.98 -30.28
C LEU A 257 8.46 6.08 -30.56
N LYS A 258 7.17 5.81 -30.26
CA LYS A 258 6.14 6.86 -30.27
C LYS A 258 6.17 7.62 -28.95
N ILE A 259 6.31 8.95 -29.00
CA ILE A 259 6.28 9.84 -27.84
C ILE A 259 5.01 10.69 -27.89
N ILE A 260 4.23 10.64 -26.82
CA ILE A 260 3.14 11.58 -26.58
C ILE A 260 3.63 12.61 -25.56
N ASP A 261 3.93 13.81 -26.04
CA ASP A 261 4.35 14.93 -25.21
C ASP A 261 3.16 15.69 -24.61
N ASN A 262 3.43 16.48 -23.56
CA ASN A 262 2.47 17.39 -22.92
C ASN A 262 1.20 16.68 -22.43
N ILE A 263 1.37 15.45 -21.93
CA ILE A 263 0.28 14.69 -21.32
C ILE A 263 -0.02 15.27 -19.93
N VAL A 264 -1.30 15.25 -19.55
CA VAL A 264 -1.71 15.66 -18.21
C VAL A 264 -1.80 14.42 -17.33
N ILE A 265 -1.12 14.44 -16.19
CA ILE A 265 -1.31 13.43 -15.16
C ILE A 265 -2.51 13.87 -14.33
N ASP A 266 -3.63 13.17 -14.49
CA ASP A 266 -4.91 13.51 -13.85
C ASP A 266 -4.97 13.00 -12.41
N GLU A 267 -4.46 11.78 -12.17
CA GLU A 267 -4.63 11.12 -10.89
C GLU A 267 -3.54 10.08 -10.63
N PHE A 268 -2.97 10.10 -9.42
CA PHE A 268 -2.23 8.98 -8.83
C PHE A 268 -3.03 8.36 -7.69
N LEU A 269 -3.22 7.04 -7.74
CA LEU A 269 -3.88 6.27 -6.69
C LEU A 269 -2.88 5.39 -5.95
N ASN A 270 -2.97 5.34 -4.62
CA ASN A 270 -2.14 4.50 -3.75
C ASN A 270 -2.11 3.00 -4.13
N THR A 271 -3.10 2.52 -4.89
CA THR A 271 -3.18 1.16 -5.42
C THR A 271 -2.23 0.90 -6.60
N GLY A 272 -1.54 1.93 -7.09
CA GLY A 272 -0.66 1.85 -8.26
C GLY A 272 -1.38 2.14 -9.57
N GLU A 273 -2.55 2.75 -9.54
CA GLU A 273 -3.28 3.20 -10.73
C GLU A 273 -2.91 4.67 -11.04
N ILE A 274 -2.73 4.98 -12.32
CA ILE A 274 -2.40 6.30 -12.86
C ILE A 274 -3.39 6.63 -13.97
N ALA A 275 -4.08 7.77 -13.87
CA ALA A 275 -4.89 8.30 -14.95
C ALA A 275 -4.15 9.41 -15.69
N LEU A 276 -4.07 9.30 -17.01
CA LEU A 276 -3.46 10.28 -17.91
C LEU A 276 -4.52 10.82 -18.87
N MET A 277 -4.46 12.11 -19.18
CA MET A 277 -5.20 12.68 -20.30
C MET A 277 -4.25 12.90 -21.47
N VAL A 278 -4.59 12.31 -22.61
CA VAL A 278 -3.83 12.40 -23.86
C VAL A 278 -4.69 13.00 -24.96
N LYS A 279 -4.09 13.82 -25.83
CA LYS A 279 -4.83 14.56 -26.88
C LYS A 279 -5.04 13.74 -28.16
N GLU A 280 -4.31 12.66 -28.32
CA GLU A 280 -4.31 11.80 -29.50
C GLU A 280 -4.63 10.36 -29.12
N ARG A 281 -5.01 9.53 -30.10
CA ARG A 281 -5.28 8.11 -29.85
C ARG A 281 -4.00 7.41 -29.44
N LEU A 282 -4.09 6.62 -28.38
CA LEU A 282 -2.94 5.98 -27.74
C LEU A 282 -2.04 5.22 -28.73
N VAL A 283 -2.63 4.31 -29.51
CA VAL A 283 -1.89 3.38 -30.39
C VAL A 283 -1.86 3.80 -31.86
N GLU A 284 -2.45 4.94 -32.23
CA GLU A 284 -2.41 5.46 -33.60
C GLU A 284 -0.99 5.92 -33.96
N GLY A 285 -0.52 5.60 -35.17
CA GLY A 285 0.82 5.98 -35.63
C GLY A 285 1.98 5.16 -35.06
N VAL A 286 1.71 4.09 -34.30
CA VAL A 286 2.75 3.15 -33.85
C VAL A 286 3.11 2.22 -35.01
N GLU A 287 4.39 2.19 -35.43
CA GLU A 287 4.91 1.28 -36.46
C GLU A 287 5.02 -0.16 -35.93
N HIS A 288 3.87 -0.81 -35.76
CA HIS A 288 3.78 -2.21 -35.35
C HIS A 288 2.45 -2.80 -35.79
N ASP A 289 2.42 -4.12 -35.96
CA ASP A 289 1.24 -4.93 -36.21
C ASP A 289 0.08 -4.75 -35.20
N VAL A 290 0.26 -3.97 -34.13
CA VAL A 290 -0.77 -3.68 -33.12
C VAL A 290 -1.65 -2.51 -33.53
N ALA A 291 -1.15 -1.58 -34.35
CA ALA A 291 -1.90 -0.40 -34.78
C ALA A 291 -2.94 -0.70 -35.88
N ARG A 292 -3.48 -1.92 -35.92
CA ARG A 292 -4.53 -2.30 -36.87
C ARG A 292 -5.82 -1.54 -36.55
N PRO A 293 -6.65 -1.21 -37.56
CA PRO A 293 -7.87 -0.43 -37.34
C PRO A 293 -8.83 -1.00 -36.28
N SER A 294 -8.89 -2.32 -36.12
CA SER A 294 -9.73 -2.98 -35.11
C SER A 294 -9.28 -2.66 -33.67
N VAL A 295 -7.98 -2.69 -33.40
CA VAL A 295 -7.38 -2.40 -32.10
C VAL A 295 -7.51 -0.91 -31.78
N ILE A 296 -7.25 -0.04 -32.77
CA ILE A 296 -7.38 1.41 -32.62
C ILE A 296 -8.83 1.81 -32.27
N LYS A 297 -9.82 1.22 -32.95
CA LYS A 297 -11.24 1.54 -32.74
C LYS A 297 -11.77 0.97 -31.43
N LYS A 298 -11.20 -0.12 -30.92
CA LYS A 298 -11.69 -0.85 -29.74
C LYS A 298 -10.54 -1.26 -28.82
N PRO A 299 -9.80 -0.30 -28.23
CA PRO A 299 -8.63 -0.61 -27.42
C PRO A 299 -8.97 -1.45 -26.18
N ASN A 300 -10.14 -1.21 -25.55
CA ASN A 300 -10.57 -1.95 -24.36
C ASN A 300 -10.84 -3.44 -24.61
N GLU A 301 -11.24 -3.81 -25.82
CA GLU A 301 -11.43 -5.22 -26.20
C GLU A 301 -10.08 -5.93 -26.47
N ASN A 302 -9.01 -5.16 -26.66
CA ASN A 302 -7.70 -5.64 -27.12
C ASN A 302 -6.56 -5.32 -26.12
N ILE A 303 -6.87 -5.02 -24.86
CA ILE A 303 -5.86 -4.61 -23.85
C ILE A 303 -4.75 -5.66 -23.69
N GLY A 304 -5.09 -6.94 -23.69
CA GLY A 304 -4.11 -8.03 -23.59
C GLY A 304 -3.13 -8.02 -24.76
N GLU A 305 -3.64 -7.93 -26.00
CA GLU A 305 -2.80 -7.84 -27.19
C GLU A 305 -1.90 -6.58 -27.18
N ILE A 306 -2.47 -5.44 -26.76
CA ILE A 306 -1.74 -4.18 -26.64
C ILE A 306 -0.59 -4.32 -25.63
N ASN A 307 -0.85 -4.82 -24.42
CA ASN A 307 0.19 -4.96 -23.38
C ASN A 307 1.24 -6.03 -23.71
N MET A 308 0.89 -7.04 -24.51
CA MET A 308 1.84 -8.05 -24.98
C MET A 308 2.83 -7.50 -26.00
N LYS A 309 2.37 -6.62 -26.88
CA LYS A 309 3.14 -6.17 -28.05
C LYS A 309 3.66 -4.73 -27.92
N LEU A 310 3.16 -3.94 -26.98
CA LEU A 310 3.58 -2.56 -26.70
C LEU A 310 4.05 -2.40 -25.25
N GLY A 311 5.08 -1.58 -25.05
CA GLY A 311 5.53 -1.12 -23.74
C GLY A 311 5.11 0.32 -23.48
N PHE A 312 4.77 0.65 -22.24
CA PHE A 312 4.42 2.01 -21.83
C PHE A 312 5.34 2.49 -20.72
N LEU A 313 5.98 3.65 -20.90
CA LEU A 313 6.84 4.29 -19.91
C LEU A 313 6.40 5.74 -19.73
N LEU A 314 6.03 6.11 -18.51
CA LEU A 314 5.72 7.48 -18.15
C LEU A 314 6.98 8.16 -17.61
N SER A 315 7.36 9.29 -18.19
CA SER A 315 8.43 10.14 -17.67
C SER A 315 7.88 11.50 -17.26
N PHE A 316 8.39 12.07 -16.18
CA PHE A 316 8.09 13.45 -15.78
C PHE A 316 9.25 14.02 -14.96
N ARG A 317 9.31 15.34 -14.91
CA ARG A 317 10.21 16.09 -14.03
C ARG A 317 9.53 16.34 -12.69
N MET A 318 10.29 16.17 -11.63
CA MET A 318 9.92 16.51 -10.26
C MET A 318 10.54 17.87 -9.91
N ASP A 319 9.88 18.61 -9.03
CA ASP A 319 10.50 19.76 -8.37
C ASP A 319 11.75 19.33 -7.57
N GLU A 320 12.61 20.28 -7.26
CA GLU A 320 13.88 19.98 -6.59
C GLU A 320 13.68 19.39 -5.19
N GLY A 321 12.65 19.85 -4.46
CA GLY A 321 12.36 19.39 -3.11
C GLY A 321 11.92 17.93 -3.05
N ILE A 322 11.03 17.50 -3.95
CA ILE A 322 10.61 16.10 -4.07
C ILE A 322 11.76 15.25 -4.62
N ALA A 323 12.47 15.74 -5.64
CA ALA A 323 13.60 15.02 -6.23
C ALA A 323 14.69 14.71 -5.19
N GLU A 324 15.08 15.70 -4.39
CA GLU A 324 16.09 15.55 -3.35
C GLU A 324 15.63 14.56 -2.27
N ALA A 325 14.39 14.71 -1.78
CA ALA A 325 13.84 13.82 -0.76
C ALA A 325 13.73 12.37 -1.26
N LEU A 326 13.36 12.18 -2.53
CA LEU A 326 13.31 10.87 -3.17
C LEU A 326 14.70 10.28 -3.33
N ALA A 327 15.70 11.06 -3.77
CA ALA A 327 17.08 10.60 -3.94
C ALA A 327 17.70 10.15 -2.60
N ARG A 328 17.44 10.87 -1.50
CA ARG A 328 17.87 10.45 -0.15
C ARG A 328 17.27 9.12 0.28
N GLY A 329 15.99 8.90 -0.05
CA GLY A 329 15.27 7.68 0.32
C GLY A 329 15.44 6.51 -0.65
N PHE A 330 15.81 6.77 -1.90
CA PHE A 330 15.91 5.78 -2.98
C PHE A 330 16.83 6.26 -4.12
N PRO A 331 18.16 6.20 -3.92
CA PRO A 331 19.13 6.76 -4.87
C PRO A 331 19.27 5.95 -6.18
N LYS A 332 18.70 4.74 -6.23
CA LYS A 332 18.83 3.81 -7.36
C LYS A 332 17.74 3.96 -8.44
N LYS A 333 16.79 4.90 -8.30
CA LYS A 333 15.74 5.11 -9.30
C LYS A 333 16.33 5.33 -10.69
N ALA A 334 15.64 4.85 -11.72
CA ALA A 334 16.02 5.14 -13.10
C ALA A 334 15.85 6.63 -13.45
N GLY A 335 16.77 7.16 -14.27
CA GLY A 335 16.74 8.53 -14.76
C GLY A 335 17.49 9.55 -13.89
N LYS A 336 17.69 10.74 -14.45
CA LYS A 336 18.41 11.85 -13.81
C LYS A 336 17.76 12.24 -12.49
N GLU A 337 18.49 12.97 -11.64
CA GLU A 337 18.05 13.28 -10.26
C GLU A 337 16.63 13.86 -10.20
N VAL A 338 16.32 14.85 -11.05
CA VAL A 338 15.01 15.52 -11.15
C VAL A 338 13.99 14.84 -12.07
N GLU A 339 14.32 13.70 -12.69
CA GLU A 339 13.40 12.97 -13.58
C GLU A 339 13.00 11.64 -12.96
N ALA A 340 11.77 11.19 -13.21
CA ALA A 340 11.32 9.87 -12.82
C ALA A 340 10.73 9.14 -14.03
N TYR A 341 10.93 7.83 -14.07
CA TYR A 341 10.44 6.94 -15.11
C TYR A 341 9.64 5.82 -14.46
N LEU A 342 8.37 5.70 -14.82
CA LEU A 342 7.45 4.69 -14.28
C LEU A 342 7.03 3.74 -15.40
N PRO A 343 7.44 2.46 -15.35
CA PRO A 343 6.92 1.46 -16.26
C PRO A 343 5.43 1.23 -16.01
N LEU A 344 4.64 1.15 -17.08
CA LEU A 344 3.19 1.10 -17.04
C LEU A 344 2.61 -0.09 -17.81
N LEU A 345 1.38 -0.45 -17.45
CA LEU A 345 0.50 -1.37 -18.16
C LEU A 345 -0.84 -0.71 -18.39
N LEU A 346 -1.35 -0.82 -19.60
CA LEU A 346 -2.64 -0.29 -19.96
C LEU A 346 -3.75 -1.08 -19.25
N GLU A 347 -4.65 -0.39 -18.55
CA GLU A 347 -5.84 -1.01 -17.94
C GLU A 347 -7.15 -0.55 -18.58
N ARG A 348 -7.21 0.68 -19.10
CA ARG A 348 -8.40 1.19 -19.75
C ARG A 348 -8.10 2.40 -20.64
N VAL A 349 -8.85 2.53 -21.72
CA VAL A 349 -8.94 3.74 -22.53
C VAL A 349 -10.39 4.20 -22.56
N GLU A 350 -10.67 5.40 -22.05
CA GLU A 350 -11.99 6.02 -22.07
C GLU A 350 -11.97 7.22 -23.03
N ASP A 351 -12.95 7.27 -23.93
CA ASP A 351 -13.18 8.44 -24.78
C ASP A 351 -13.77 9.55 -23.90
N SER A 352 -13.06 10.67 -23.78
CA SER A 352 -13.63 11.91 -23.26
C SER A 352 -13.83 12.89 -24.42
N ARG A 353 -14.78 13.81 -24.27
CA ARG A 353 -15.28 14.68 -25.36
C ARG A 353 -14.20 15.49 -26.10
N GLU A 354 -13.03 15.71 -25.48
CA GLU A 354 -11.93 16.50 -26.07
C GLU A 354 -10.56 15.81 -26.00
N GLN A 355 -10.41 14.76 -25.18
CA GLN A 355 -9.15 14.06 -24.89
C GLN A 355 -9.44 12.61 -24.52
N TYR A 356 -8.50 11.70 -24.74
CA TYR A 356 -8.63 10.33 -24.25
C TYR A 356 -8.15 10.28 -22.80
N ARG A 357 -8.98 9.72 -21.90
CA ARG A 357 -8.56 9.39 -20.53
C ARG A 357 -8.04 7.97 -20.53
N VAL A 358 -6.76 7.81 -20.28
CA VAL A 358 -6.09 6.51 -20.30
C VAL A 358 -5.68 6.15 -18.88
N THR A 359 -6.22 5.03 -18.39
CA THR A 359 -5.86 4.47 -17.09
C THR A 359 -4.78 3.43 -17.28
N PHE A 360 -3.67 3.67 -16.61
CA PHE A 360 -2.56 2.76 -16.50
C PHE A 360 -2.46 2.23 -15.09
N ARG A 361 -1.75 1.13 -14.99
CA ARG A 361 -1.23 0.61 -13.76
C ARG A 361 0.29 0.66 -13.77
N VAL A 362 0.88 1.09 -12.66
CA VAL A 362 2.31 1.02 -12.40
C VAL A 362 2.75 -0.44 -12.36
N PHE A 363 3.77 -0.74 -13.16
CA PHE A 363 4.39 -2.06 -13.19
C PHE A 363 4.96 -2.40 -11.80
N PRO A 364 4.74 -3.63 -11.28
CA PRO A 364 5.07 -3.96 -9.91
C PRO A 364 6.58 -3.96 -9.59
N ARG A 365 7.42 -4.14 -10.61
CA ARG A 365 8.89 -4.09 -10.50
C ARG A 365 9.39 -2.71 -10.88
N ASP A 366 10.19 -2.13 -10.00
CA ASP A 366 10.74 -0.80 -10.23
C ASP A 366 11.95 -0.87 -11.17
N LEU A 367 12.13 0.18 -11.96
CA LEU A 367 13.28 0.30 -12.84
C LEU A 367 14.41 0.99 -12.07
N ILE A 368 15.56 0.33 -11.98
CA ILE A 368 16.72 0.85 -11.23
C ILE A 368 17.99 0.90 -12.07
N GLU A 369 18.84 1.87 -11.75
CA GLU A 369 20.17 2.06 -12.31
C GLU A 369 21.23 1.79 -11.22
N GLU A 370 22.14 0.84 -11.46
CA GLU A 370 23.28 0.64 -10.57
C GLU A 370 24.39 1.64 -10.87
N ARG A 371 24.48 2.68 -10.05
CA ARG A 371 25.47 3.76 -10.17
C ARG A 371 26.81 3.43 -9.49
N GLY A 372 27.30 2.21 -9.64
CA GLY A 372 28.56 1.76 -9.08
C GLY A 372 29.75 2.04 -10.00
N ARG A 373 30.87 2.59 -9.48
CA ARG A 373 32.11 2.78 -10.27
C ARG A 373 32.74 1.46 -10.78
N ASN A 374 32.38 0.32 -10.19
CA ASN A 374 32.96 -1.01 -10.48
C ASN A 374 31.92 -2.04 -10.99
N SER A 375 30.66 -1.68 -11.23
CA SER A 375 29.69 -2.66 -11.74
C SER A 375 29.89 -2.87 -13.25
N MET A 376 30.30 -4.08 -13.64
CA MET A 376 30.29 -4.53 -15.03
C MET A 376 28.88 -4.64 -15.63
N GLU A 377 27.85 -4.53 -14.79
CA GLU A 377 26.45 -4.53 -15.21
C GLU A 377 26.07 -3.16 -15.76
N ARG A 378 26.39 -2.93 -17.04
CA ARG A 378 25.79 -1.85 -17.83
C ARG A 378 24.36 -2.27 -18.17
N GLY A 379 23.38 -1.47 -17.79
CA GLY A 379 21.97 -1.72 -18.10
C GLY A 379 21.03 -1.33 -16.97
N LEU A 380 19.72 -1.39 -17.23
CA LEU A 380 18.69 -1.22 -16.22
C LEU A 380 18.41 -2.56 -15.55
N LYS A 381 18.18 -2.55 -14.23
CA LYS A 381 17.71 -3.74 -13.52
C LYS A 381 16.28 -3.55 -13.03
N PHE A 382 15.62 -4.67 -12.78
CA PHE A 382 14.35 -4.67 -12.11
C PHE A 382 14.55 -4.97 -10.64
N MET A 383 14.13 -4.05 -9.78
CA MET A 383 14.00 -4.35 -8.37
C MET A 383 12.77 -5.26 -8.19
N PRO A 384 12.91 -6.47 -7.63
CA PRO A 384 11.77 -7.36 -7.48
C PRO A 384 10.72 -6.70 -6.56
N PRO A 385 9.44 -7.08 -6.68
CA PRO A 385 8.39 -6.60 -5.79
C PRO A 385 8.65 -7.20 -4.41
N TYR A 386 9.41 -6.52 -3.55
CA TYR A 386 9.78 -7.12 -2.27
C TYR A 386 8.55 -7.31 -1.37
N ALA A 387 8.53 -8.49 -0.76
CA ALA A 387 7.67 -8.86 0.33
C ALA A 387 7.93 -7.99 1.58
N LEU A 388 6.86 -7.38 2.08
CA LEU A 388 6.48 -7.31 3.50
C LEU A 388 7.51 -6.91 4.58
N HIS A 389 8.21 -5.78 4.45
CA HIS A 389 8.72 -5.06 5.63
C HIS A 389 8.23 -3.60 5.67
N GLN A 390 7.85 -3.13 6.87
CA GLN A 390 7.30 -1.79 7.13
C GLN A 390 8.35 -0.66 7.06
N GLY A 391 9.50 -0.88 6.43
CA GLY A 391 10.53 0.14 6.24
C GLY A 391 10.25 1.02 5.02
N SER A 392 10.52 2.32 5.12
CA SER A 392 10.48 3.28 3.99
C SER A 392 11.40 2.84 2.84
N GLU A 393 12.45 2.08 3.14
CA GLU A 393 13.41 1.51 2.19
C GLU A 393 12.79 0.46 1.23
N ASN A 394 11.63 -0.10 1.54
CA ASN A 394 11.00 -1.20 0.78
C ASN A 394 9.89 -0.76 -0.18
N GLN A 395 9.79 0.55 -0.45
CA GLN A 395 8.77 1.12 -1.34
C GLN A 395 9.36 1.37 -2.73
N ASN A 396 8.61 1.09 -3.79
CA ASN A 396 8.98 1.46 -5.15
C ASN A 396 8.92 2.98 -5.34
N THR A 397 9.52 3.46 -6.44
CA THR A 397 9.59 4.88 -6.81
C THR A 397 8.20 5.54 -6.72
N PHE A 398 7.17 4.91 -7.28
CA PHE A 398 5.80 5.42 -7.24
C PHE A 398 5.28 5.62 -5.80
N SER A 399 5.41 4.61 -4.93
CA SER A 399 4.89 4.68 -3.56
C SER A 399 5.62 5.75 -2.73
N LYS A 400 6.95 5.85 -2.89
CA LYS A 400 7.75 6.89 -2.21
C LYS A 400 7.38 8.28 -2.71
N LEU A 401 7.28 8.44 -4.03
CA LEU A 401 6.88 9.70 -4.66
C LEU A 401 5.52 10.15 -4.12
N LEU A 402 4.54 9.25 -4.07
CA LEU A 402 3.20 9.56 -3.59
C LEU A 402 3.19 10.00 -2.12
N ILE A 403 4.02 9.39 -1.27
CA ILE A 403 4.19 9.83 0.13
C ILE A 403 4.82 11.21 0.19
N LEU A 404 5.89 11.46 -0.57
CA LEU A 404 6.60 12.73 -0.59
C LEU A 404 5.71 13.87 -1.09
N LEU A 405 4.97 13.66 -2.18
CA LEU A 405 4.02 14.63 -2.72
C LEU A 405 2.97 15.02 -1.68
N ASN A 406 2.37 14.02 -1.02
CA ASN A 406 1.37 14.28 0.01
C ASN A 406 1.95 14.94 1.27
N GLN A 407 3.20 14.62 1.65
CA GLN A 407 3.89 15.27 2.76
C GLN A 407 4.17 16.74 2.44
N ARG A 408 4.76 17.00 1.26
CA ARG A 408 5.10 18.35 0.81
C ARG A 408 3.87 19.22 0.67
N PHE A 409 2.82 18.71 0.03
CA PHE A 409 1.54 19.41 -0.09
C PHE A 409 0.95 19.79 1.28
N ARG A 410 0.94 18.86 2.24
CA ARG A 410 0.47 19.15 3.60
C ARG A 410 1.33 20.18 4.32
N GLU A 411 2.62 20.26 4.04
CA GLU A 411 3.50 21.28 4.60
C GLU A 411 3.24 22.65 3.97
N ASP A 412 3.04 22.70 2.65
CA ASP A 412 2.79 23.93 1.91
C ASP A 412 1.42 24.54 2.27
N GLU A 413 0.41 23.70 2.56
CA GLU A 413 -0.94 24.10 2.96
C GLU A 413 -1.07 24.46 4.47
N LYS A 414 -0.01 24.32 5.28
CA LYS A 414 -0.07 24.77 6.69
C LYS A 414 -0.22 26.29 6.77
N PRO A 415 -0.99 26.82 7.74
CA PRO A 415 -0.97 28.25 8.05
C PRO A 415 0.45 28.74 8.35
N GLU A 416 0.79 29.96 7.92
CA GLU A 416 2.14 30.54 8.09
C GLU A 416 2.62 30.52 9.55
N GLU A 417 1.73 30.74 10.52
CA GLU A 417 2.06 30.64 11.95
C GLU A 417 2.53 29.25 12.37
N ASP A 418 1.99 28.19 11.77
CA ASP A 418 2.35 26.81 12.08
C ASP A 418 3.59 26.35 11.30
N LYS A 419 3.84 26.94 10.12
CA LYS A 419 5.12 26.83 9.41
C LYS A 419 6.25 27.40 10.27
N LEU A 420 6.11 28.63 10.75
CA LEU A 420 7.06 29.29 11.66
C LEU A 420 7.33 28.50 12.95
N LYS A 421 6.31 27.88 13.55
CA LYS A 421 6.50 26.99 14.71
C LYS A 421 7.26 25.71 14.34
N SER A 422 6.95 25.12 13.20
CA SER A 422 7.60 23.90 12.70
C SER A 422 9.08 24.16 12.37
N GLU A 423 9.39 25.29 11.75
CA GLU A 423 10.76 25.73 11.45
C GLU A 423 11.56 25.99 12.73
N LYS A 424 10.98 26.69 13.71
CA LYS A 424 11.61 26.89 15.03
C LYS A 424 11.88 25.57 15.74
N LEU A 425 10.97 24.61 15.65
CA LEU A 425 11.16 23.28 16.22
C LEU A 425 12.26 22.51 15.49
N LYS A 426 12.28 22.53 14.15
CA LYS A 426 13.30 21.88 13.33
C LYS A 426 14.69 22.47 13.61
N ALA A 427 14.81 23.80 13.62
CA ALA A 427 16.04 24.49 14.00
C ALA A 427 16.49 24.15 15.43
N SER A 428 15.55 24.00 16.38
CA SER A 428 15.88 23.56 17.74
C SER A 428 16.39 22.11 17.79
N ILE A 429 15.83 21.21 16.98
CA ILE A 429 16.27 19.82 16.87
C ILE A 429 17.64 19.75 16.19
N ASP A 430 17.83 20.45 15.08
CA ASP A 430 19.09 20.49 14.34
C ASP A 430 20.21 21.07 15.22
N LYS A 431 19.93 22.13 15.98
CA LYS A 431 20.84 22.67 17.00
C LYS A 431 21.20 21.63 18.07
N ARG A 432 20.23 20.86 18.57
CA ARG A 432 20.50 19.76 19.53
C ARG A 432 21.29 18.62 18.90
N ILE A 433 21.10 18.34 17.61
CA ILE A 433 21.86 17.32 16.88
C ILE A 433 23.31 17.79 16.70
N GLU A 434 23.54 19.06 16.35
CA GLU A 434 24.88 19.65 16.27
C GLU A 434 25.58 19.70 17.64
N GLU A 435 24.88 20.14 18.69
CA GLU A 435 25.38 20.12 20.07
C GLU A 435 25.76 18.70 20.53
N ARG A 436 25.04 17.67 20.05
CA ARG A 436 25.35 16.26 20.33
C ARG A 436 26.45 15.68 19.45
N LYS A 437 26.67 16.19 18.24
CA LYS A 437 27.76 15.73 17.35
C LYS A 437 29.16 15.99 17.95
N GLY A 438 29.28 16.92 18.90
CA GLY A 438 30.51 17.18 19.66
C GLY A 438 30.62 16.47 21.02
N HIS A 439 29.55 15.86 21.53
CA HIS A 439 29.58 15.13 22.79
C HIS A 439 30.04 13.69 22.58
N HIS A 440 31.33 13.51 22.83
CA HIS A 440 32.11 12.27 22.90
C HIS A 440 31.29 11.03 23.33
N THR A 441 31.30 9.99 22.48
CA THR A 441 31.00 8.61 22.87
C THR A 441 31.91 8.23 24.04
N ASP A 442 31.31 7.89 25.18
CA ASP A 442 31.97 7.41 26.40
C ASP A 442 33.12 6.43 26.05
N GLU A 443 34.38 6.77 26.36
CA GLU A 443 35.56 5.96 26.01
C GLU A 443 35.44 4.51 26.50
N LYS A 444 34.66 4.29 27.57
CA LYS A 444 34.31 2.97 28.11
C LYS A 444 33.51 2.11 27.14
N LEU A 445 32.60 2.70 26.35
CA LEU A 445 31.85 1.98 25.32
C LEU A 445 32.77 1.59 24.16
N LYS A 446 33.71 2.45 23.78
CA LYS A 446 34.68 2.17 22.71
C LYS A 446 35.64 1.05 23.11
N ALA A 447 36.11 1.05 24.36
CA ALA A 447 36.91 -0.03 24.94
C ALA A 447 36.11 -1.35 25.00
N ALA A 448 34.86 -1.33 25.47
CA ALA A 448 34.01 -2.52 25.54
C ALA A 448 33.69 -3.13 24.16
N PHE A 449 33.58 -2.30 23.11
CA PHE A 449 33.42 -2.78 21.74
C PHE A 449 34.72 -3.35 21.17
N SER A 450 35.87 -2.72 21.44
CA SER A 450 37.18 -3.24 21.05
C SER A 450 37.49 -4.60 21.70
N ASP A 451 37.15 -4.76 22.98
CA ASP A 451 37.32 -6.02 23.71
C ASP A 451 36.40 -7.13 23.19
N ARG A 452 35.17 -6.78 22.78
CA ARG A 452 34.26 -7.74 22.14
C ARG A 452 34.73 -8.18 20.76
N VAL A 453 35.28 -7.26 19.96
CA VAL A 453 35.80 -7.58 18.63
C VAL A 453 37.07 -8.43 18.72
N SER A 454 37.96 -8.14 19.66
CA SER A 454 39.17 -8.93 19.89
C SER A 454 38.86 -10.31 20.48
N ALA A 455 37.88 -10.43 21.38
CA ALA A 455 37.40 -11.71 21.90
C ALA A 455 36.72 -12.56 20.81
N LYS A 456 36.05 -11.94 19.83
CA LYS A 456 35.43 -12.64 18.71
C LYS A 456 36.48 -13.16 17.72
N LYS A 457 37.52 -12.36 17.40
CA LYS A 457 38.66 -12.81 16.59
C LYS A 457 39.40 -14.00 17.23
N ARG A 458 39.64 -13.97 18.54
CA ARG A 458 40.26 -15.10 19.27
C ARG A 458 39.41 -16.37 19.27
N LYS A 459 38.11 -16.29 18.98
CA LYS A 459 37.20 -17.43 18.82
C LYS A 459 37.10 -17.94 17.38
N GLU A 460 37.54 -17.16 16.41
CA GLU A 460 37.54 -17.52 14.99
C GLU A 460 38.91 -18.03 14.53
N GLU A 461 39.99 -17.73 15.28
CA GLU A 461 41.37 -18.16 15.02
C GLU A 461 41.84 -19.37 15.86
N GLY A 462 40.98 -19.91 16.73
CA GLY A 462 41.21 -21.18 17.44
C GLY A 462 40.05 -22.14 17.17
#